data_AF-A0A538RCI0-F1
#
_entry.id   AF-A0A538RCI0-F1
#
_cell.length_a   1.000
_cell.length_b   1.000
_cell.length_c   1.000
_cell.angle_alpha   90.00
_cell.angle_beta   90.00
_cell.angle_gamma   90.00
#
_symmetry.space_group_name_H-M   'P 1'
#
loop_
_entity.id
_entity.type
_entity.pdbx_description
1 polymer ?
#
loop_
_entity_poly.entity_id
_entity_poly.type
_entity_poly.pdbx_seq_one_letter_code
_entity_poly.pdbx_strand_id
1 'polypeptide(L)'
;MIRRPFLILWLGAFAFFLSFLLLLSALPIFARRLGASDAAIGVIMASFAITSLLLRPPTGWAADRYGRRPLMVAGALFFAVASVA
;
A
#
# COMPACT_ATOMS: atom_id res chain seq x y z
N MET A 1 16.15 9.41 -22.82
CA MET A 1 17.28 8.64 -22.24
C MET A 1 16.88 8.14 -20.86
N ILE A 2 16.33 6.92 -20.76
CA ILE A 2 15.83 6.35 -19.51
C ILE A 2 17.04 6.04 -18.61
N ARG A 3 17.17 6.74 -17.49
CA ARG A 3 18.28 6.53 -16.56
C ARG A 3 17.96 5.39 -15.60
N ARG A 4 18.95 4.56 -15.26
CA ARG A 4 18.84 3.43 -14.29
C ARG A 4 17.98 3.71 -13.04
N PRO A 5 18.10 4.84 -12.31
CA PRO A 5 17.25 5.12 -11.16
C PRO A 5 15.76 5.23 -11.49
N PHE A 6 15.38 5.70 -12.68
CA PHE A 6 13.98 5.76 -13.10
C PHE A 6 13.36 4.37 -13.23
N LEU A 7 14.10 3.42 -13.85
CA LEU A 7 13.66 2.02 -13.97
C LEU A 7 13.43 1.35 -12.62
N ILE A 8 14.33 1.59 -11.66
CA ILE A 8 14.22 1.03 -10.30
C ILE A 8 12.97 1.56 -9.59
N LEU A 9 12.73 2.87 -9.67
CA LEU A 9 11.54 3.48 -9.09
C LEU A 9 10.25 2.96 -9.75
N TRP A 10 10.27 2.81 -11.07
CA TRP A 10 9.12 2.34 -11.84
C TRP A 10 8.78 0.88 -11.51
N LEU A 11 9.78 0.00 -11.49
CA LEU A 11 9.60 -1.41 -11.10
C LEU A 11 9.11 -1.55 -9.65
N GLY A 12 9.66 -0.76 -8.73
CA GLY A 12 9.21 -0.74 -7.34
C GLY A 12 7.75 -0.31 -7.21
N ALA A 13 7.37 0.78 -7.90
CA ALA A 13 5.99 1.23 -7.93
C ALA A 13 5.05 0.19 -8.56
N PHE A 14 5.48 -0.43 -9.67
CA PHE A 14 4.73 -1.48 -10.33
C PHE A 14 4.47 -2.68 -9.41
N ALA A 15 5.51 -3.20 -8.76
CA ALA A 15 5.39 -4.32 -7.83
C ALA A 15 4.49 -3.99 -6.63
N PHE A 16 4.59 -2.77 -6.10
CA PHE A 16 3.73 -2.29 -5.04
C PHE A 16 2.26 -2.22 -5.47
N PHE A 17 1.95 -1.57 -6.59
CA PHE A 17 0.58 -1.46 -7.08
C PHE A 17 -0.03 -2.81 -7.45
N LEU A 18 0.76 -3.71 -8.04
CA LEU A 18 0.33 -5.06 -8.35
C LEU A 18 -0.07 -5.81 -7.07
N SER A 19 0.80 -5.82 -6.06
CA SER A 19 0.54 -6.47 -4.77
C SER A 19 -0.68 -5.86 -4.07
N PHE A 20 -0.77 -4.53 -4.11
CA PHE A 20 -1.88 -3.78 -3.51
C PHE A 20 -3.23 -4.10 -4.16
N LEU A 21 -3.30 -4.13 -5.49
CA LEU A 21 -4.53 -4.45 -6.24
C LEU A 21 -4.97 -5.90 -6.02
N LEU A 22 -4.01 -6.83 -5.96
CA LEU A 22 -4.29 -8.24 -5.63
C LEU A 22 -4.88 -8.36 -4.22
N LEU A 23 -4.28 -7.69 -3.23
CA LEU A 23 -4.77 -7.68 -1.86
C LEU A 23 -6.19 -7.10 -1.79
N LEU A 24 -6.43 -5.93 -2.39
CA LEU A 24 -7.71 -5.25 -2.36
C LEU A 24 -8.85 -6.08 -2.98
N SER A 25 -8.52 -6.92 -3.97
CA SER A 25 -9.48 -7.82 -4.64
C SER A 25 -9.66 -9.14 -3.88
N ALA A 26 -8.60 -9.69 -3.28
CA ALA A 26 -8.63 -10.95 -2.57
C ALA A 26 -9.25 -10.83 -1.17
N LEU A 27 -9.01 -9.72 -0.47
CA LEU A 27 -9.47 -9.47 0.89
C LEU A 27 -11.00 -9.65 1.06
N PRO A 28 -11.88 -9.04 0.25
CA PRO A 28 -13.33 -9.23 0.40
C PRO A 28 -13.76 -10.67 0.12
N ILE A 29 -13.13 -11.35 -0.84
CA ILE A 29 -13.40 -12.76 -1.15
C ILE A 29 -13.02 -13.65 0.03
N PHE A 30 -11.87 -13.39 0.65
CA PHE A 30 -11.39 -14.12 1.81
C PHE A 30 -12.28 -13.87 3.03
N ALA A 31 -12.59 -12.61 3.34
CA ALA A 31 -13.50 -12.26 4.43
C ALA A 31 -14.88 -12.93 4.29
N ARG A 32 -15.42 -12.98 3.06
CA ARG A 32 -16.67 -13.69 2.78
C ARG A 32 -16.56 -15.20 3.00
N ARG A 33 -15.43 -15.81 2.63
CA ARG A 33 -15.15 -17.24 2.91
C ARG A 33 -15.02 -17.54 4.41
N LEU A 34 -14.60 -16.58 5.22
CA LEU A 34 -14.63 -16.67 6.69
C LEU A 34 -16.03 -16.46 7.29
N GLY A 35 -17.07 -16.23 6.47
CA GLY A 35 -18.43 -16.00 6.93
C GLY A 35 -18.74 -14.56 7.33
N ALA A 36 -17.89 -13.59 6.97
CA ALA A 36 -18.21 -12.18 7.19
C ALA A 36 -19.43 -11.76 6.37
N SER A 37 -20.30 -10.95 6.97
CA SER A 37 -21.44 -10.33 6.28
C SER A 37 -20.98 -9.26 5.30
N ASP A 38 -21.80 -8.98 4.27
CA ASP A 38 -21.47 -7.95 3.26
C ASP A 38 -21.27 -6.56 3.91
N ALA A 39 -22.01 -6.26 4.99
CA ALA A 39 -21.83 -5.04 5.77
C ALA A 39 -20.46 -4.99 6.48
N ALA A 40 -20.02 -6.10 7.08
CA ALA A 40 -18.70 -6.18 7.74
C ALA A 40 -17.56 -6.02 6.72
N ILE A 41 -17.69 -6.64 5.54
CA ILE A 41 -16.75 -6.47 4.42
C ILE A 41 -16.70 -4.99 4.01
N GLY A 42 -17.85 -4.32 3.88
CA GLY A 42 -17.93 -2.89 3.60
C GLY A 42 -17.17 -2.04 4.63
N VAL A 43 -17.31 -2.34 5.93
CA VAL A 43 -16.60 -1.65 7.01
C VAL A 43 -15.08 -1.89 6.92
N ILE A 44 -14.64 -3.12 6.65
CA ILE A 44 -13.21 -3.45 6.48
C ILE A 44 -12.62 -2.62 5.33
N MET A 45 -13.28 -2.60 4.18
CA MET A 45 -12.81 -1.85 3.01
C MET A 45 -12.83 -0.33 3.25
N ALA A 46 -13.86 0.19 3.91
CA ALA A 46 -13.96 1.61 4.26
C ALA A 46 -12.87 2.03 5.26
N SER A 47 -12.61 1.19 6.28
CA SER A 47 -11.55 1.45 7.26
C SER A 47 -10.18 1.56 6.58
N PHE A 48 -9.89 0.66 5.65
CA PHE A 48 -8.67 0.70 4.84
C PHE A 48 -8.57 2.03 4.05
N ALA A 49 -9.65 2.42 3.36
CA ALA A 49 -9.66 3.66 2.58
C ALA A 49 -9.45 4.90 3.46
N ILE A 50 -10.15 4.98 4.61
CA ILE A 50 -10.03 6.09 5.57
C ILE A 50 -8.61 6.17 6.13
N THR A 51 -8.03 5.05 6.57
CA THR A 51 -6.65 5.02 7.06
C THR A 51 -5.67 5.47 5.98
N SER A 52 -5.83 5.02 4.74
CA SER A 52 -4.98 5.44 3.62
C SER A 52 -5.09 6.95 3.33
N LEU A 53 -6.30 7.50 3.45
CA LEU A 53 -6.58 8.91 3.22
C LEU A 53 -5.93 9.77 4.31
N LEU A 54 -6.06 9.36 5.57
CA LEU A 54 -5.50 10.08 6.72
C LEU A 54 -3.96 10.02 6.73
N LEU A 55 -3.36 8.91 6.31
CA LEU A 55 -1.91 8.75 6.30
C LEU A 55 -1.24 9.44 5.10
N ARG A 56 -1.94 9.69 3.99
CA ARG A 56 -1.34 10.32 2.80
C ARG A 56 -0.74 11.71 3.05
N PRO A 57 -1.47 12.69 3.63
CA PRO A 57 -0.91 14.02 3.90
C PRO A 57 0.35 14.02 4.79
N PRO A 58 0.38 13.37 5.97
CA PRO A 58 1.57 13.37 6.82
C PRO A 58 2.75 12.65 6.16
N THR A 59 2.49 11.57 5.40
CA THR A 59 3.56 10.86 4.68
C THR A 59 4.12 11.71 3.55
N GLY A 60 3.28 12.45 2.83
CA GLY A 60 3.70 13.41 1.80
C GLY A 60 4.54 14.54 2.39
N TRP A 61 4.07 15.14 3.49
CA TRP A 61 4.82 16.17 4.21
C TRP A 61 6.18 15.66 4.73
N ALA A 62 6.21 14.45 5.28
CA ALA A 62 7.44 13.81 5.72
C ALA A 62 8.41 13.54 4.54
N ALA A 63 7.88 13.17 3.37
CA ALA A 63 8.70 12.95 2.18
C ALA A 63 9.36 14.24 1.67
N ASP A 64 8.64 15.36 1.77
CA ASP A 64 9.14 16.66 1.37
C ASP A 64 10.11 17.25 2.42
N ARG A 65 9.91 16.97 3.72
CA ARG A 65 10.78 17.46 4.81
C ARG A 65 12.06 16.65 5.03
N TYR A 66 11.98 15.32 5.03
CA TYR A 66 13.12 14.43 5.35
C TYR A 66 13.81 13.87 4.10
N GLY A 67 13.32 14.24 2.92
CA GLY A 67 13.80 13.73 1.64
C GLY A 67 13.12 12.42 1.24
N ARG A 68 12.89 12.26 -0.07
CA ARG A 68 12.08 11.16 -0.62
C ARG A 68 12.75 9.79 -0.48
N ARG A 69 14.06 9.71 -0.63
CA ARG A 69 14.81 8.44 -0.66
C ARG A 69 14.70 7.63 0.65
N PRO A 70 14.97 8.18 1.85
CA PRO A 70 14.82 7.41 3.10
C PRO A 70 13.38 6.96 3.34
N LEU A 71 12.39 7.78 3.00
CA LEU A 71 10.98 7.43 3.15
C LEU A 71 10.56 6.28 2.23
N MET A 72 11.03 6.28 0.97
CA MET A 72 10.75 5.19 0.02
C MET A 72 11.36 3.86 0.47
N VAL A 73 12.58 3.87 1.01
CA VAL A 73 13.23 2.66 1.53
C VAL A 73 12.52 2.15 2.78
N ALA A 74 12.19 3.04 3.74
CA ALA A 74 11.45 2.67 4.94
C ALA A 74 10.07 2.08 4.62
N GLY A 75 9.33 2.71 3.70
CA GLY A 75 8.03 2.20 3.24
C GLY A 75 8.13 0.85 2.53
N ALA A 76 9.16 0.65 1.70
CA ALA A 76 9.38 -0.62 1.03
C ALA A 76 9.70 -1.75 2.03
N LEU A 77 10.55 -1.48 3.04
CA LEU A 77 10.86 -2.45 4.10
C LEU A 77 9.63 -2.77 4.94
N PHE A 78 8.86 -1.74 5.34
CA PHE A 78 7.63 -1.93 6.08
C PHE A 78 6.63 -2.80 5.32
N PHE A 79 6.44 -2.52 4.02
CA PHE A 79 5.56 -3.32 3.16
C PHE A 79 6.05 -4.77 3.00
N ALA A 80 7.36 -4.98 2.83
CA ALA A 80 7.94 -6.31 2.74
C ALA A 80 7.71 -7.13 4.02
N VAL A 81 7.88 -6.52 5.19
CA VAL A 81 7.62 -7.21 6.48
C VAL A 81 6.13 -7.51 6.64
N ALA A 82 5.25 -6.54 6.36
CA ALA A 82 3.81 -6.72 6.47
C ALA A 82 3.24 -7.74 5.47
N SER A 83 3.92 -7.93 4.33
CA SER A 83 3.54 -8.92 3.32
C SER A 83 3.88 -10.37 3.71
N VAL A 84 4.85 -10.57 4.62
CA VAL A 84 5.34 -11.91 5.00
C VAL A 84 4.68 -12.41 6.29
N ALA A 85 4.17 -11.49 7.12
CA ALA A 85 3.43 -11.79 8.36
C ALA A 85 1.94 -12.05 8.06
#